data_AF-A3F4S2-F1
#
_entry.id   AF-A3F4S2-F1
#
_cell.length_a   1.000
_cell.length_b   1.000
_cell.length_c   1.000
_cell.angle_alpha   90.00
_cell.angle_beta   90.00
_cell.angle_gamma   90.00
#
_symmetry.space_group_name_H-M   'P 1'
#
loop_
_entity.id
_entity.type
_entity.pdbx_description
1 polymer ?
#
loop_
_entity_poly.entity_id
_entity_poly.type
_entity_poly.pdbx_seq_one_letter_code
_entity_poly.pdbx_strand_id
1 'polypeptide(L)'
;MSHRKFSAPRHGSLGFTPKKRSRRIRGKCKAFPKDRRSLPPHLTAFMGFKAGMTHVVRDVDRPGSKVHKKEIIEPVTILECPPMVIVGIVGYIPTARGLRTFKTIWAEHLSEECRRRFYKDFCKSKRKAFTKASKKWADEAGLAAINNDIKKMKKYCSVIRVIAHTQMRLMKHRQKKAHIMEIQVNGGTVAQKVDWAREHLEKQVPVANVFAQDEMIDVIGVTK
;
A
#
# COMPACT_ATOMS: atom_id res chain seq x y z
N MET A 1 -45.04 -16.20 25.30
CA MET A 1 -44.53 -14.99 24.62
C MET A 1 -45.13 -14.90 23.23
N SER A 2 -45.75 -13.77 22.86
CA SER A 2 -46.27 -13.55 21.51
C SER A 2 -45.12 -13.50 20.50
N HIS A 3 -45.28 -14.19 19.36
CA HIS A 3 -44.33 -14.10 18.25
C HIS A 3 -44.56 -12.82 17.43
N ARG A 4 -43.59 -12.49 16.57
CA ARG A 4 -43.67 -11.33 15.69
C ARG A 4 -44.75 -11.53 14.62
N LYS A 5 -45.75 -10.64 14.57
CA LYS A 5 -46.93 -10.76 13.68
C LYS A 5 -46.65 -10.60 12.18
N PHE A 6 -45.68 -9.76 11.79
CA PHE A 6 -45.28 -9.55 10.39
C PHE A 6 -43.76 -9.62 10.26
N SER A 7 -43.26 -10.31 9.24
CA SER A 7 -41.84 -10.32 8.91
C SER A 7 -41.38 -8.93 8.50
N ALA A 8 -40.17 -8.53 8.90
CA ALA A 8 -39.48 -7.43 8.23
C ALA A 8 -37.99 -7.78 8.07
N PRO A 9 -37.31 -7.10 7.13
CA PRO A 9 -35.89 -7.27 6.93
C PRO A 9 -35.09 -6.96 8.19
N ARG A 10 -33.89 -7.55 8.27
CA ARG A 10 -32.96 -7.24 9.35
C ARG A 10 -32.42 -5.81 9.19
N HIS A 11 -32.42 -5.04 10.29
CA HIS A 11 -31.75 -3.75 10.32
C HIS A 11 -30.23 -3.91 10.47
N GLY A 12 -29.52 -3.67 9.36
CA GLY A 12 -28.07 -3.65 9.29
C GLY A 12 -27.42 -5.02 9.06
N SER A 13 -26.29 -5.00 8.37
CA SER A 13 -25.51 -6.20 8.04
C SER A 13 -24.66 -6.69 9.22
N LEU A 14 -24.66 -8.01 9.43
CA LEU A 14 -23.80 -8.68 10.41
C LEU A 14 -22.33 -8.77 9.96
N GLY A 15 -22.05 -8.66 8.66
CA GLY A 15 -20.68 -8.72 8.13
C GLY A 15 -19.77 -7.56 8.59
N PHE A 16 -20.36 -6.46 9.08
CA PHE A 16 -19.63 -5.30 9.62
C PHE A 16 -19.61 -5.27 11.16
N THR A 17 -19.97 -6.37 11.81
CA THR A 17 -19.77 -6.53 13.25
C THR A 17 -18.33 -7.00 13.54
N PRO A 18 -17.65 -6.48 14.57
CA PRO A 18 -18.08 -5.45 15.53
C PRO A 18 -17.94 -4.01 14.99
N LYS A 19 -18.93 -3.16 15.25
CA LYS A 19 -18.93 -1.71 14.95
C LYS A 19 -18.09 -0.94 15.99
N LYS A 20 -16.77 -1.01 15.87
CA LYS A 20 -15.81 -0.36 16.78
C LYS A 20 -14.79 0.49 16.05
N ARG A 21 -14.12 1.40 16.77
CA ARG A 21 -13.05 2.23 16.22
C ARG A 21 -11.93 1.36 15.64
N SER A 22 -11.49 1.71 14.42
CA SER A 22 -10.33 1.06 13.82
C SER A 22 -9.07 1.25 14.68
N ARG A 23 -8.28 0.19 14.84
CA ARG A 23 -6.99 0.26 15.55
C ARG A 23 -5.94 1.09 14.82
N ARG A 24 -6.09 1.28 13.50
CA ARG A 24 -5.19 2.04 12.65
C ARG A 24 -5.94 3.24 12.09
N ILE A 25 -5.28 4.39 12.02
CA ILE A 25 -5.83 5.59 11.36
C ILE A 25 -6.01 5.40 9.85
N ARG A 26 -5.27 4.46 9.24
CA ARG A 26 -5.33 4.13 7.82
C ARG A 26 -5.93 2.77 7.57
N GLY A 27 -6.56 2.59 6.41
CA GLY A 27 -6.95 1.29 5.89
C GLY A 27 -5.73 0.37 5.76
N LYS A 28 -5.89 -0.91 6.11
CA LYS A 28 -4.89 -1.95 5.84
C LYS A 28 -5.46 -2.84 4.74
N CYS A 29 -4.76 -2.93 3.61
CA CYS A 29 -5.05 -3.97 2.61
C CYS A 29 -4.80 -5.35 3.26
N LYS A 30 -5.88 -6.14 3.40
CA LYS A 30 -5.81 -7.49 3.99
C LYS A 30 -5.55 -8.56 2.95
N ALA A 31 -6.06 -8.36 1.74
CA ALA A 31 -5.90 -9.25 0.60
C ALA A 31 -5.50 -8.41 -0.61
N PHE A 32 -4.38 -8.77 -1.24
CA PHE A 32 -3.93 -8.17 -2.49
C PHE A 32 -4.48 -8.96 -3.68
N PRO A 33 -4.49 -8.39 -4.89
CA PRO A 33 -4.82 -9.12 -6.11
C PRO A 33 -4.01 -10.41 -6.24
N LYS A 34 -4.63 -11.45 -6.78
CA LYS A 34 -3.97 -12.74 -7.01
C LYS A 34 -2.84 -12.56 -8.02
N ASP A 35 -1.68 -13.12 -7.69
CA ASP A 35 -0.49 -13.00 -8.51
C ASP A 35 -0.62 -13.78 -9.84
N ARG A 36 -0.24 -13.14 -10.95
CA ARG A 36 -0.22 -13.71 -12.30
C ARG A 36 1.18 -13.58 -12.88
N ARG A 37 1.90 -14.70 -12.99
CA ARG A 37 3.31 -14.72 -13.42
C ARG A 37 3.55 -14.27 -14.86
N SER A 38 2.53 -14.31 -15.71
CA SER A 38 2.63 -13.89 -17.12
C SER A 38 2.78 -12.38 -17.31
N LEU A 39 2.34 -11.58 -16.34
CA LEU A 39 2.45 -10.12 -16.38
C LEU A 39 3.85 -9.68 -15.91
N PRO A 40 4.35 -8.51 -16.34
CA PRO A 40 5.58 -7.95 -15.79
C PRO A 40 5.41 -7.57 -14.30
N PRO A 41 6.49 -7.52 -13.51
CA PRO A 41 6.45 -7.03 -12.14
C PRO A 41 5.82 -5.64 -12.01
N HIS A 42 4.77 -5.52 -11.20
CA HIS A 42 4.05 -4.27 -10.95
C HIS A 42 3.56 -4.20 -9.50
N LEU A 43 3.27 -2.97 -9.03
CA LEU A 43 2.67 -2.72 -7.73
C LEU A 43 1.15 -2.87 -7.79
N THR A 44 0.55 -3.26 -6.68
CA THR A 44 -0.91 -3.54 -6.61
C THR A 44 -1.70 -2.56 -5.75
N ALA A 45 -1.05 -1.57 -5.15
CA ALA A 45 -1.71 -0.63 -4.24
C ALA A 45 -0.91 0.66 -4.13
N PHE A 46 -1.61 1.73 -3.75
CA PHE A 46 -1.04 3.05 -3.52
C PHE A 46 -1.69 3.69 -2.27
N MET A 47 -1.07 4.72 -1.70
CA MET A 47 -1.66 5.54 -0.64
C MET A 47 -1.91 6.96 -1.14
N GLY A 48 -3.17 7.34 -1.21
CA GLY A 48 -3.61 8.72 -1.43
C GLY A 48 -4.29 9.32 -0.20
N PHE A 49 -4.48 10.64 -0.24
CA PHE A 49 -5.20 11.41 0.78
C PHE A 49 -6.43 12.05 0.17
N LYS A 50 -7.58 11.92 0.82
CA LYS A 50 -8.82 12.57 0.34
C LYS A 50 -8.70 14.09 0.53
N ALA A 51 -8.64 14.83 -0.58
CA ALA A 51 -8.56 16.29 -0.58
C ALA A 51 -9.96 16.92 -0.56
N GLY A 52 -10.92 16.32 -1.26
CA GLY A 52 -12.28 16.86 -1.35
C GLY A 52 -13.16 16.06 -2.28
N MET A 53 -14.31 16.64 -2.64
CA MET A 53 -15.22 16.11 -3.66
C MET A 53 -15.67 17.26 -4.56
N THR A 54 -15.85 16.96 -5.83
CA THR A 54 -16.45 17.86 -6.82
C THR A 54 -17.41 17.05 -7.70
N HIS A 55 -17.97 17.66 -8.72
CA HIS A 55 -18.71 16.98 -9.78
C HIS A 55 -18.01 17.20 -11.12
N VAL A 56 -18.15 16.25 -12.03
CA VAL A 56 -17.72 16.36 -13.43
C VAL A 56 -18.90 16.13 -14.33
N VAL A 57 -18.89 16.82 -15.47
CA VAL A 57 -19.81 16.54 -16.57
C VAL A 57 -19.12 15.59 -17.52
N ARG A 58 -19.77 14.48 -17.89
CA ARG A 58 -19.27 13.57 -18.93
C ARG A 58 -20.40 12.99 -19.76
N ASP A 59 -20.07 12.64 -21.00
CA ASP A 59 -20.98 11.89 -21.86
C ASP A 59 -21.06 10.42 -21.45
N VAL A 60 -22.27 9.87 -21.47
CA VAL A 60 -22.50 8.46 -21.15
C VAL A 60 -22.51 7.60 -22.40
N ASP A 61 -21.54 6.69 -22.48
CA ASP A 61 -21.57 5.61 -23.46
C ASP A 61 -22.11 4.31 -22.84
N ARG A 62 -23.44 4.17 -22.77
CA ARG A 62 -24.13 2.95 -22.35
C ARG A 62 -25.32 2.64 -23.27
N PRO A 63 -25.14 1.85 -24.34
CA PRO A 63 -26.23 1.45 -25.23
C PRO A 63 -27.42 0.84 -24.46
N GLY A 64 -28.64 1.21 -24.84
CA GLY A 64 -29.87 0.78 -24.17
C GLY A 64 -30.31 1.64 -22.98
N SER A 65 -29.47 2.58 -22.52
CA SER A 65 -29.85 3.54 -21.49
C SER A 65 -30.54 4.78 -22.06
N LYS A 66 -31.54 5.33 -21.35
CA LYS A 66 -32.20 6.61 -21.70
C LYS A 66 -31.25 7.81 -21.71
N VAL A 67 -30.10 7.68 -21.05
CA VAL A 67 -29.05 8.70 -20.95
C VAL A 67 -27.86 8.45 -21.88
N HIS A 68 -27.92 7.47 -22.79
CA HIS A 68 -26.86 7.24 -23.77
C HIS A 68 -26.64 8.48 -24.65
N LYS A 69 -25.37 8.88 -24.85
CA LYS A 69 -24.94 10.08 -25.59
C LYS A 69 -25.53 11.39 -25.04
N LYS A 70 -25.80 11.45 -23.74
CA LYS A 70 -26.17 12.67 -23.03
C LYS A 70 -25.13 12.97 -21.97
N GLU A 71 -24.96 14.26 -21.70
CA GLU A 71 -24.17 14.76 -20.58
C GLU A 71 -24.86 14.39 -19.26
N ILE A 72 -24.09 13.83 -18.33
CA ILE A 72 -24.53 13.62 -16.94
C ILE A 72 -23.53 14.25 -15.99
N ILE A 73 -24.04 14.66 -14.84
CA ILE A 73 -23.23 15.14 -13.72
C ILE A 73 -22.93 13.96 -12.80
N GLU A 74 -21.67 13.62 -12.62
CA GLU A 74 -21.23 12.58 -11.69
C GLU A 74 -20.39 13.15 -10.55
N PRO A 75 -20.67 12.79 -9.28
CA PRO A 75 -19.84 13.19 -8.17
C PRO A 75 -18.52 12.43 -8.19
N VAL A 76 -17.40 13.15 -8.05
CA VAL A 76 -16.05 12.59 -8.01
C VAL A 76 -15.35 12.99 -6.71
N THR A 77 -14.51 12.08 -6.21
CA THR A 77 -13.64 12.35 -5.06
C THR A 77 -12.25 12.68 -5.55
N ILE A 78 -11.70 13.82 -5.13
CA ILE A 78 -10.33 14.21 -5.44
C ILE A 78 -9.40 13.58 -4.39
N LEU A 79 -8.49 12.73 -4.86
CA LEU A 79 -7.44 12.12 -4.04
C LEU A 79 -6.10 12.76 -4.41
N GLU A 80 -5.43 13.37 -3.44
CA GLU A 80 -4.06 13.85 -3.59
C GLU A 80 -3.09 12.69 -3.33
N CYS A 81 -2.28 12.36 -4.33
CA CYS A 81 -1.44 11.18 -4.38
C CYS A 81 0.04 11.58 -4.54
N PRO A 82 0.72 12.03 -3.47
CA PRO A 82 2.14 12.35 -3.55
C PRO A 82 2.94 11.08 -3.90
N PRO A 83 4.03 11.18 -4.68
CA PRO A 83 4.85 10.02 -5.02
C PRO A 83 5.29 9.25 -3.78
N MET A 84 5.21 7.92 -3.85
CA MET A 84 5.64 7.05 -2.77
C MET A 84 7.10 6.66 -2.93
N VAL A 85 7.85 6.58 -1.84
CA VAL A 85 9.25 6.09 -1.88
C VAL A 85 9.28 4.67 -1.38
N ILE A 86 9.87 3.77 -2.16
CA ILE A 86 10.12 2.39 -1.72
C ILE A 86 11.39 2.39 -0.88
N VAL A 87 11.30 1.90 0.35
CA VAL A 87 12.40 1.93 1.34
C VAL A 87 12.77 0.56 1.88
N GLY A 88 12.13 -0.50 1.41
CA GLY A 88 12.48 -1.85 1.80
C GLY A 88 11.73 -2.93 1.05
N ILE A 89 12.14 -4.18 1.29
CA ILE A 89 11.59 -5.39 0.69
C ILE A 89 11.33 -6.38 1.82
N VAL A 90 10.16 -7.00 1.82
CA VAL A 90 9.77 -8.08 2.74
C VAL A 90 9.48 -9.33 1.94
N GLY A 91 10.19 -10.41 2.27
CA GLY A 91 9.91 -11.74 1.75
C GLY A 91 8.94 -12.48 2.65
N TYR A 92 7.94 -13.12 2.07
CA TYR A 92 6.99 -13.99 2.76
C TYR A 92 7.16 -15.43 2.29
N ILE A 93 7.24 -16.34 3.27
CA ILE A 93 7.29 -17.78 3.05
C ILE A 93 5.92 -18.40 3.35
N PRO A 94 5.41 -19.34 2.54
CA PRO A 94 4.21 -20.07 2.86
C PRO A 94 4.53 -21.08 3.96
N THR A 95 3.70 -21.11 4.99
CA THR A 95 3.73 -22.11 6.06
C THR A 95 2.35 -22.74 6.18
N ALA A 96 2.22 -23.87 6.88
CA ALA A 96 0.91 -24.50 7.12
C ALA A 96 -0.13 -23.56 7.76
N ARG A 97 0.32 -22.52 8.48
CA ARG A 97 -0.53 -21.51 9.14
C ARG A 97 -0.72 -20.23 8.32
N GLY A 98 -0.28 -20.22 7.06
CA GLY A 98 -0.33 -19.07 6.15
C GLY A 98 1.04 -18.42 5.90
N LEU A 99 1.03 -17.19 5.39
CA LEU A 99 2.26 -16.46 5.03
C LEU A 99 2.95 -15.90 6.28
N ARG A 100 4.23 -16.22 6.45
CA ARG A 100 5.09 -15.70 7.51
C ARG A 100 6.15 -14.78 6.93
N THR A 101 6.44 -13.67 7.60
CA THR A 101 7.59 -12.81 7.26
C THR A 101 8.88 -13.59 7.43
N PHE A 102 9.65 -13.71 6.35
CA PHE A 102 10.91 -14.44 6.34
C PHE A 102 12.10 -13.52 6.58
N LYS A 103 12.27 -12.52 5.70
CA LYS A 103 13.35 -11.53 5.77
C LYS A 103 12.83 -10.16 5.37
N THR A 104 13.44 -9.13 5.96
CA THR A 104 13.19 -7.73 5.61
C THR A 104 14.51 -7.05 5.33
N ILE A 105 14.62 -6.47 4.14
CA ILE A 105 15.75 -5.69 3.69
C ILE A 105 15.30 -4.23 3.63
N TRP A 106 16.10 -3.34 4.19
CA TRP A 106 15.84 -1.90 4.14
C TRP A 106 16.83 -1.23 3.20
N ALA A 107 16.41 -0.14 2.58
CA ALA A 107 17.25 0.74 1.79
C ALA A 107 18.41 1.33 2.62
N GLU A 108 19.41 1.88 1.94
CA GLU A 108 20.56 2.52 2.56
C GLU A 108 20.15 3.86 3.16
N HIS A 109 19.50 4.69 2.36
CA HIS A 109 19.07 6.03 2.72
C HIS A 109 17.57 6.06 3.01
N LEU A 110 17.23 6.22 4.29
CA LEU A 110 15.84 6.45 4.72
C LEU A 110 15.60 7.93 5.01
N SER A 111 14.58 8.49 4.38
CA SER A 111 14.12 9.85 4.63
C SER A 111 13.77 10.10 6.11
N GLU A 112 13.95 11.34 6.58
CA GLU A 112 13.61 11.71 7.95
C GLU A 112 12.12 11.46 8.24
N GLU A 113 11.22 11.73 7.28
CA GLU A 113 9.78 11.51 7.43
C GLU A 113 9.43 10.03 7.66
N CYS A 114 10.13 9.12 6.99
CA CYS A 114 10.03 7.69 7.22
C CYS A 114 10.54 7.33 8.62
N ARG A 115 11.70 7.86 9.03
CA ARG A 115 12.28 7.64 10.37
C ARG A 115 11.37 8.17 11.48
N ARG A 116 10.66 9.29 11.26
CA ARG A 116 9.62 9.81 12.17
C ARG A 116 8.51 8.79 12.44
N ARG A 117 8.25 7.84 11.53
CA ARG A 117 7.25 6.79 11.76
C ARG A 117 7.55 5.96 13.01
N PHE A 118 8.83 5.71 13.26
CA PHE A 118 9.35 4.83 14.32
C PHE A 118 9.49 5.49 15.68
N TYR A 119 9.18 6.79 15.77
CA TYR A 119 9.15 7.53 17.02
C TYR A 119 7.72 7.98 17.36
N LYS A 120 7.37 7.94 18.64
CA LYS A 120 6.18 8.64 19.16
C LYS A 120 6.51 10.13 19.31
N ASP A 121 7.56 10.44 20.05
CA ASP A 121 8.13 11.79 20.17
C ASP A 121 9.47 11.83 19.42
N PHE A 122 9.45 12.46 18.24
CA PHE A 122 10.65 12.54 17.40
C PHE A 122 11.64 13.60 17.89
N CYS A 123 11.14 14.73 18.40
CA CYS A 123 11.94 15.88 18.75
C CYS A 123 12.80 15.62 19.99
N LYS A 124 12.26 14.90 20.99
CA LYS A 124 12.98 14.51 22.21
C LYS A 124 13.88 13.28 22.04
N SER A 125 13.75 12.55 20.93
CA SER A 125 14.52 11.33 20.70
C SER A 125 15.95 11.62 20.22
N LYS A 126 16.87 10.67 20.45
CA LYS A 126 18.21 10.69 19.85
C LYS A 126 18.23 10.40 18.33
N ARG A 127 17.06 10.15 17.72
CA ARG A 127 16.85 9.91 16.28
C ARG A 127 17.78 8.81 15.68
N LYS A 128 18.12 7.75 16.41
CA LYS A 128 19.02 6.66 15.95
C LYS A 128 18.35 5.54 15.13
N ALA A 129 17.10 5.68 14.69
CA ALA A 129 16.43 4.64 13.90
C ALA A 129 17.17 4.42 12.57
N PHE A 130 17.40 3.15 12.23
CA PHE A 130 18.07 2.65 11.02
C PHE A 130 19.55 3.01 10.85
N THR A 131 20.20 3.70 11.78
CA THR A 131 21.62 4.08 11.63
C THR A 131 22.55 2.87 11.48
N LYS A 132 22.32 1.78 12.24
CA LYS A 132 23.08 0.53 12.09
C LYS A 132 22.72 -0.22 10.81
N ALA A 133 21.49 -0.09 10.31
CA ALA A 133 21.05 -0.77 9.11
C ALA A 133 21.65 -0.11 7.86
N SER A 134 21.65 1.23 7.81
CA SER A 134 22.30 1.99 6.73
C SER A 134 23.80 1.71 6.65
N LYS A 135 24.50 1.62 7.79
CA LYS A 135 25.94 1.30 7.82
C LYS A 135 26.29 -0.04 7.15
N LYS A 136 25.38 -1.03 7.20
CA LYS A 136 25.61 -2.34 6.55
C LYS A 136 25.75 -2.25 5.04
N TRP A 137 25.26 -1.20 4.40
CA TRP A 137 25.42 -1.00 2.97
C TRP A 137 26.82 -0.50 2.61
N ALA A 138 27.48 0.22 3.52
CA ALA A 138 28.86 0.69 3.37
C ALA A 138 29.90 -0.40 3.71
N ASP A 139 29.60 -1.28 4.66
CA ASP A 139 30.51 -2.36 5.07
C ASP A 139 30.46 -3.55 4.10
N GLU A 140 31.62 -4.07 3.65
CA GLU A 140 31.68 -5.22 2.72
C GLU A 140 31.00 -6.48 3.29
N ALA A 141 31.24 -6.79 4.56
CA ALA A 141 30.59 -7.89 5.27
C ALA A 141 29.06 -7.68 5.38
N GLY A 142 28.61 -6.43 5.52
CA GLY A 142 27.20 -6.08 5.56
C GLY A 142 26.52 -6.27 4.20
N LEU A 143 27.18 -5.86 3.12
CA LEU A 143 26.72 -6.05 1.75
C LEU A 143 26.62 -7.54 1.40
N ALA A 144 27.62 -8.35 1.81
CA ALA A 144 27.58 -9.79 1.65
C ALA A 144 26.37 -10.41 2.38
N ALA A 145 26.07 -9.95 3.61
CA ALA A 145 24.89 -10.40 4.35
C ALA A 145 23.57 -10.02 3.66
N ILE A 146 23.47 -8.81 3.11
CA ILE A 146 22.29 -8.35 2.34
C ILE A 146 22.11 -9.20 1.08
N ASN A 147 23.19 -9.41 0.31
CA ASN A 147 23.15 -10.25 -0.89
C ASN A 147 22.76 -11.69 -0.56
N ASN A 148 23.21 -12.23 0.57
CA ASN A 148 22.79 -13.56 1.06
C ASN A 148 21.31 -13.60 1.43
N ASP A 149 20.79 -12.56 2.08
CA ASP A 149 19.36 -12.46 2.39
C ASP A 149 18.51 -12.34 1.10
N ILE A 150 18.99 -11.60 0.09
CA ILE A 150 18.37 -11.53 -1.26
C ILE A 150 18.32 -12.91 -1.92
N LYS A 151 19.43 -13.66 -1.91
CA LYS A 151 19.47 -15.03 -2.44
C LYS A 151 18.47 -15.95 -1.73
N LYS A 152 18.38 -15.86 -0.40
CA LYS A 152 17.40 -16.63 0.39
C LYS A 152 15.96 -16.21 0.07
N MET A 153 15.71 -14.93 -0.18
CA MET A 153 14.39 -14.45 -0.59
C MET A 153 13.98 -15.04 -1.94
N LYS A 154 14.87 -15.03 -2.94
CA LYS A 154 14.59 -15.64 -4.25
C LYS A 154 14.30 -17.14 -4.16
N LYS A 155 15.01 -17.86 -3.27
CA LYS A 155 14.90 -19.32 -3.12
C LYS A 155 13.65 -19.77 -2.36
N TYR A 156 13.33 -19.13 -1.23
CA TYR A 156 12.33 -19.64 -0.29
C TYR A 156 11.01 -18.86 -0.27
N CYS A 157 10.99 -17.60 -0.67
CA CYS A 157 9.77 -16.79 -0.58
C CYS A 157 8.81 -17.11 -1.73
N SER A 158 7.51 -17.12 -1.44
CA SER A 158 6.47 -17.20 -2.47
C SER A 158 5.92 -15.82 -2.83
N VAL A 159 5.91 -14.90 -1.86
CA VAL A 159 5.34 -13.56 -2.02
C VAL A 159 6.38 -12.52 -1.61
N ILE A 160 6.57 -11.52 -2.47
CA ILE A 160 7.45 -10.38 -2.21
C ILE A 160 6.57 -9.14 -2.04
N ARG A 161 6.83 -8.37 -0.99
CA ARG A 161 6.20 -7.07 -0.75
C ARG A 161 7.26 -6.01 -0.63
N VAL A 162 7.02 -4.84 -1.19
CA VAL A 162 7.84 -3.66 -0.93
C VAL A 162 7.26 -2.88 0.24
N ILE A 163 8.14 -2.33 1.08
CA ILE A 163 7.78 -1.33 2.09
C ILE A 163 7.91 0.02 1.41
N ALA A 164 6.79 0.73 1.29
CA ALA A 164 6.77 2.06 0.70
C ALA A 164 6.14 3.05 1.67
N HIS A 165 6.58 4.30 1.60
CA HIS A 165 6.03 5.38 2.41
C HIS A 165 5.59 6.57 1.56
N THR A 166 4.57 7.28 2.03
CA THR A 166 4.15 8.56 1.43
C THR A 166 5.12 9.68 1.80
N GLN A 167 5.20 10.71 0.97
CA GLN A 167 5.94 11.93 1.24
C GLN A 167 4.98 12.99 1.79
N MET A 168 4.95 13.14 3.11
CA MET A 168 4.03 14.05 3.79
C MET A 168 4.49 15.50 3.79
N ARG A 169 5.77 15.81 3.55
CA ARG A 169 6.22 17.21 3.42
C ARG A 169 5.78 17.87 2.12
N LEU A 170 5.61 17.10 1.05
CA LEU A 170 5.05 17.61 -0.20
C LEU A 170 3.62 18.10 0.01
N MET A 171 2.88 17.37 0.85
CA MET A 171 1.56 17.76 1.31
C MET A 171 1.70 18.95 2.27
N LYS A 172 0.98 20.05 2.03
CA LYS A 172 0.97 21.23 2.93
C LYS A 172 0.13 20.99 4.20
N HIS A 173 0.26 19.81 4.80
CA HIS A 173 -0.40 19.43 6.05
C HIS A 173 0.52 19.62 7.26
N ARG A 174 -0.07 19.79 8.45
CA ARG A 174 0.68 19.88 9.72
C ARG A 174 1.46 18.60 10.06
N GLN A 175 1.00 17.45 9.55
CA GLN A 175 1.60 16.15 9.83
C GLN A 175 2.87 15.93 8.99
N LYS A 176 4.03 15.83 9.65
CA LYS A 176 5.33 15.50 9.02
C LYS A 176 5.68 14.01 9.02
N LYS A 177 4.83 13.16 9.60
CA LYS A 177 5.07 11.72 9.83
C LYS A 177 4.55 10.93 8.64
N ALA A 178 5.45 10.29 7.88
CA ALA A 178 5.08 9.48 6.72
C ALA A 178 4.15 8.32 7.09
N HIS A 179 3.26 7.94 6.17
CA HIS A 179 2.50 6.71 6.27
C HIS A 179 3.27 5.61 5.56
N ILE A 180 3.54 4.51 6.26
CA ILE A 180 4.24 3.33 5.71
C ILE A 180 3.23 2.23 5.41
N MET A 181 3.31 1.61 4.24
CA MET A 181 2.55 0.41 3.91
C MET A 181 3.45 -0.62 3.25
N GLU A 182 3.04 -1.88 3.33
CA GLU A 182 3.55 -2.91 2.44
C GLU A 182 2.65 -2.95 1.21
N ILE A 183 3.25 -3.04 0.03
CA ILE A 183 2.55 -3.27 -1.24
C ILE A 183 3.09 -4.57 -1.83
N GLN A 184 2.20 -5.46 -2.27
CA GLN A 184 2.62 -6.70 -2.92
C GLN A 184 3.11 -6.41 -4.33
N VAL A 185 4.23 -7.03 -4.71
CA VAL A 185 4.70 -7.02 -6.11
C VAL A 185 4.12 -8.25 -6.79
N ASN A 186 3.30 -8.02 -7.82
CA ASN A 186 2.71 -9.07 -8.65
C ASN A 186 3.39 -9.10 -10.02
N GLY A 187 3.29 -10.22 -10.73
CA GLY A 187 3.89 -10.37 -12.05
C GLY A 187 5.30 -10.97 -12.03
N GLY A 188 5.62 -11.76 -13.04
CA GLY A 188 6.92 -12.42 -13.20
C GLY A 188 7.20 -13.51 -12.17
N THR A 189 8.44 -14.00 -12.21
CA THR A 189 8.97 -14.97 -11.24
C THR A 189 9.36 -14.28 -9.93
N VAL A 190 9.49 -15.04 -8.84
CA VAL A 190 9.93 -14.48 -7.54
C VAL A 190 11.29 -13.79 -7.66
N ALA A 191 12.21 -14.35 -8.43
CA ALA A 191 13.52 -13.75 -8.67
C ALA A 191 13.40 -12.37 -9.32
N GLN A 192 12.62 -12.26 -10.40
CA GLN A 192 12.34 -11.00 -11.09
C GLN A 192 11.69 -9.97 -10.16
N LYS A 193 10.76 -10.39 -9.29
CA LYS A 193 10.15 -9.49 -8.30
C LYS A 193 11.16 -8.93 -7.30
N VAL A 194 12.08 -9.77 -6.83
CA VAL A 194 13.13 -9.34 -5.90
C VAL A 194 14.10 -8.38 -6.58
N ASP A 195 14.48 -8.66 -7.83
CA ASP A 195 15.38 -7.80 -8.61
C ASP A 195 14.71 -6.45 -8.91
N TRP A 196 13.47 -6.49 -9.40
CA TRP A 196 12.66 -5.29 -9.59
C TRP A 196 12.56 -4.46 -8.29
N ALA A 197 12.25 -5.10 -7.16
CA ALA A 197 12.15 -4.41 -5.89
C ALA A 197 13.49 -3.83 -5.42
N ARG A 198 14.62 -4.46 -5.73
CA ARG A 198 15.97 -3.96 -5.42
C ARG A 198 16.29 -2.72 -6.26
N GLU A 199 16.02 -2.76 -7.55
CA GLU A 199 16.25 -1.64 -8.47
C GLU A 199 15.39 -0.41 -8.16
N HIS A 200 14.23 -0.63 -7.53
CA HIS A 200 13.28 0.42 -7.15
C HIS A 200 13.45 0.91 -5.71
N LEU A 201 14.45 0.43 -4.96
CA LEU A 201 14.79 1.01 -3.66
C LEU A 201 15.18 2.48 -3.82
N GLU A 202 14.69 3.32 -2.90
CA GLU A 202 14.91 4.78 -2.82
C GLU A 202 14.33 5.60 -3.98
N LYS A 203 13.81 4.94 -5.01
CA LYS A 203 13.11 5.60 -6.12
C LYS A 203 11.69 5.99 -5.73
N GLN A 204 11.24 7.07 -6.36
CA GLN A 204 9.86 7.55 -6.25
C GLN A 204 8.98 6.81 -7.25
N VAL A 205 7.80 6.40 -6.80
CA VAL A 205 6.76 5.80 -7.62
C VAL A 205 5.57 6.74 -7.66
N PRO A 206 5.27 7.37 -8.80
CA PRO A 206 4.05 8.15 -8.98
C PRO A 206 2.83 7.24 -9.14
N VAL A 207 1.64 7.77 -8.88
CA VAL A 207 0.37 7.01 -8.98
C VAL A 207 0.12 6.48 -10.39
N ALA A 208 0.50 7.23 -11.43
CA ALA A 208 0.35 6.87 -12.83
C ALA A 208 1.12 5.59 -13.23
N ASN A 209 2.15 5.21 -12.46
CA ASN A 209 2.90 3.97 -12.70
C ASN A 209 2.23 2.74 -12.07
N VAL A 210 1.22 2.94 -11.22
CA VAL A 210 0.53 1.87 -10.48
C VAL A 210 -0.86 1.63 -11.03
N PHE A 211 -1.57 2.70 -11.37
CA PHE A 211 -2.95 2.66 -11.84
C PHE A 211 -3.06 3.30 -13.22
N ALA A 212 -3.79 2.64 -14.12
CA ALA A 212 -4.12 3.18 -15.44
C ALA A 212 -5.34 4.12 -15.36
N GLN A 213 -5.50 4.97 -16.37
CA GLN A 213 -6.74 5.72 -16.55
C GLN A 213 -7.90 4.76 -16.88
N ASP A 214 -9.10 5.07 -16.38
CA ASP A 214 -10.34 4.31 -16.59
C ASP A 214 -10.36 2.87 -16.04
N GLU A 215 -9.39 2.49 -15.21
CA GLU A 215 -9.42 1.21 -14.51
C GLU A 215 -10.29 1.25 -13.25
N MET A 216 -10.87 0.11 -12.90
CA MET A 216 -11.64 -0.05 -11.66
C MET A 216 -10.70 -0.31 -10.47
N ILE A 217 -10.72 0.58 -9.48
CA ILE A 217 -9.90 0.49 -8.28
C ILE A 217 -10.73 0.28 -7.00
N ASP A 218 -10.15 -0.46 -6.05
CA ASP A 218 -10.71 -0.62 -4.70
C ASP A 218 -10.15 0.44 -3.74
N VAL A 219 -11.03 1.21 -3.10
CA VAL A 219 -10.64 2.23 -2.11
C VAL A 219 -10.84 1.70 -0.69
N ILE A 220 -9.73 1.56 0.05
CA ILE A 220 -9.75 1.06 1.44
C ILE A 220 -9.41 2.20 2.40
N GLY A 221 -10.38 2.59 3.22
CA GLY A 221 -10.25 3.68 4.19
C GLY A 221 -10.77 3.34 5.59
N VAL A 222 -10.67 4.32 6.49
CA VAL A 222 -11.39 4.34 7.77
C VAL A 222 -12.43 5.45 7.66
N THR A 223 -13.67 5.15 8.03
CA THR A 223 -14.77 6.13 7.98
C THR A 223 -14.56 7.25 9.00
N LYS A 224 -15.24 8.39 8.77
CA LYS A 224 -15.21 9.56 9.66
C LYS A 224 -15.79 9.22 11.04
#